data_AF-A0A2A3IX09-F1
#
_entry.id   AF-A0A2A3IX09-F1
#
_cell.length_a   1.000
_cell.length_b   1.000
_cell.length_c   1.000
_cell.angle_alpha   90.00
_cell.angle_beta   90.00
_cell.angle_gamma   90.00
#
_symmetry.space_group_name_H-M   'P 1'
#
loop_
_entity.id
_entity.type
_entity.pdbx_description
1 polymer ?
#
loop_
_entity_poly.entity_id
_entity_poly.type
_entity_poly.pdbx_seq_one_letter_code
_entity_poly.pdbx_strand_id
1 'polypeptide(L)'
;MEGRAITSVPAEAVDGQSGTPSRSSPRVMRAAGKRYGAGRPPAPYDPGMTTKKPLHTGSHDLPVSSALAEFLMGNWESSPRADPPPQSIAPWAAKRRDRLSARFPGERLVVPSGVLKVRSNDCDYRFRPHTAFSYLTGGTEPGSVLILEPTASGHEAVLHVRPRSPRDTGEFYRDRRYGEIWVGRRATLDEASALLGVATQGLDDVPARLNGTRPARLLRGVDPEIDALLDSTGREEADLEFASFLSEMRLVKDEWEVEQLQIAVDATVAGFTDVVRALPEAVRHPRGERWVEGVFGLRARLEGNGLGYETIAAAGVHACVLHWIANDGPVRPGDLLLLDAGVESDTLYTADITRTLPVSGTFTAAQRDLYDLVLAAQDAGIAAVRPGARFRDFHLAAMRVIAEGLHSWGLLPVTPDEALEPGSGLFRRYTWCSSGHMLGMDVHDCAAARAEQYLDGVLEAGHVLTVEPGLYLQPDDLTLPPELRGVGVRIEDDLVVTQDGARLMSSALPRTASAIEAWMGELLA
;
A
#
# COMPACT_ATOMS: atom_id res chain seq x y z
N MET A 1 53.46 -36.64 -44.28
CA MET A 1 52.92 -36.41 -42.93
C MET A 1 51.84 -35.33 -43.02
N GLU A 2 50.67 -35.58 -43.62
CA GLU A 2 49.61 -36.57 -43.27
C GLU A 2 48.74 -36.10 -42.09
N GLY A 3 47.42 -35.91 -42.23
CA GLY A 3 46.64 -35.74 -43.46
C GLY A 3 45.12 -36.03 -43.34
N ARG A 4 44.33 -35.37 -44.20
CA ARG A 4 42.89 -35.61 -44.55
C ARG A 4 41.84 -35.36 -43.43
N ALA A 5 40.58 -34.98 -43.72
CA ALA A 5 39.93 -34.28 -44.84
C ALA A 5 38.52 -33.79 -44.33
N ILE A 6 37.90 -32.63 -44.68
CA ILE A 6 37.11 -32.28 -45.90
C ILE A 6 36.37 -33.46 -46.58
N THR A 7 35.10 -33.44 -47.01
CA THR A 7 34.04 -32.42 -47.30
C THR A 7 32.64 -33.12 -47.13
N SER A 8 31.40 -32.66 -47.40
CA SER A 8 30.75 -31.46 -48.00
C SER A 8 29.23 -31.37 -47.64
N VAL A 9 28.57 -30.27 -48.03
CA VAL A 9 27.10 -29.99 -48.09
C VAL A 9 26.49 -30.46 -49.44
N PRO A 10 25.19 -30.26 -49.84
CA PRO A 10 23.93 -29.83 -49.15
C PRO A 10 22.60 -30.58 -49.57
N ALA A 11 21.44 -30.09 -49.09
CA ALA A 11 20.20 -29.76 -49.87
C ALA A 11 18.86 -30.56 -49.76
N GLU A 12 17.77 -29.78 -49.68
CA GLU A 12 16.36 -29.96 -50.16
C GLU A 12 15.34 -30.90 -49.45
N ALA A 13 14.06 -30.77 -49.85
CA ALA A 13 12.83 -30.96 -49.02
C ALA A 13 11.62 -31.56 -49.78
N VAL A 14 10.50 -31.90 -49.10
CA VAL A 14 9.12 -32.04 -49.67
C VAL A 14 8.00 -31.92 -48.58
N ASP A 15 6.80 -31.50 -49.02
CA ASP A 15 5.47 -31.22 -48.41
C ASP A 15 4.72 -32.37 -47.65
N GLY A 16 3.59 -32.10 -46.95
CA GLY A 16 2.79 -33.15 -46.26
C GLY A 16 1.57 -32.81 -45.33
N GLN A 17 0.54 -32.12 -45.81
CA GLN A 17 -0.90 -32.07 -45.37
C GLN A 17 -1.46 -32.63 -44.00
N SER A 18 -2.16 -31.75 -43.26
CA SER A 18 -3.48 -31.84 -42.56
C SER A 18 -4.07 -33.12 -41.91
N GLY A 19 -4.77 -32.96 -40.76
CA GLY A 19 -5.92 -33.82 -40.38
C GLY A 19 -6.38 -33.78 -38.90
N THR A 20 -7.68 -33.52 -38.63
CA THR A 20 -8.30 -33.61 -37.28
C THR A 20 -9.22 -34.85 -37.14
N PRO A 21 -9.28 -35.51 -35.95
CA PRO A 21 -10.26 -36.56 -35.67
C PRO A 21 -11.47 -36.06 -34.84
N SER A 22 -12.59 -36.80 -34.91
CA SER A 22 -13.90 -36.43 -34.34
C SER A 22 -14.46 -37.45 -33.34
N ARG A 23 -15.56 -37.07 -32.66
CA ARG A 23 -16.29 -37.81 -31.61
C ARG A 23 -16.84 -39.16 -32.10
N SER A 24 -16.97 -40.13 -31.19
CA SER A 24 -18.17 -41.01 -31.15
C SER A 24 -18.41 -41.61 -29.75
N SER A 25 -19.66 -41.95 -29.45
CA SER A 25 -20.11 -42.76 -28.29
C SER A 25 -20.88 -43.97 -28.81
N PRO A 26 -21.12 -45.02 -28.01
CA PRO A 26 -22.45 -45.65 -28.10
C PRO A 26 -23.04 -46.31 -26.83
N ARG A 27 -24.30 -45.95 -26.57
CA ARG A 27 -25.45 -46.85 -26.24
C ARG A 27 -25.52 -47.59 -24.88
N VAL A 28 -26.72 -48.19 -24.70
CA VAL A 28 -27.36 -48.68 -23.46
C VAL A 28 -28.07 -50.02 -23.76
N MET A 29 -28.23 -50.89 -22.76
CA MET A 29 -29.21 -52.00 -22.77
C MET A 29 -29.94 -52.15 -21.42
N ARG A 30 -31.04 -52.93 -21.42
CA ARG A 30 -32.02 -53.06 -20.31
C ARG A 30 -32.23 -54.51 -19.87
N ALA A 31 -32.43 -54.72 -18.56
CA ALA A 31 -33.28 -55.78 -17.97
C ALA A 31 -33.50 -55.52 -16.46
N ALA A 32 -34.39 -56.18 -15.71
CA ALA A 32 -35.82 -56.45 -15.91
C ALA A 32 -36.45 -57.08 -14.63
N GLY A 33 -37.25 -56.32 -13.88
CA GLY A 33 -38.40 -56.80 -13.07
C GLY A 33 -38.21 -57.73 -11.87
N LYS A 34 -38.58 -57.24 -10.66
CA LYS A 34 -39.29 -58.00 -9.61
C LYS A 34 -40.08 -57.03 -8.71
N ARG A 35 -41.25 -57.45 -8.21
CA ARG A 35 -42.10 -56.71 -7.25
C ARG A 35 -42.08 -57.41 -5.89
N TYR A 36 -42.08 -56.67 -4.78
CA TYR A 36 -42.76 -57.03 -3.52
C TYR A 36 -42.82 -55.82 -2.56
N GLY A 37 -43.85 -55.77 -1.71
CA GLY A 37 -43.90 -54.93 -0.50
C GLY A 37 -44.29 -53.45 -0.69
N ALA A 38 -45.35 -53.02 -0.01
CA ALA A 38 -45.60 -51.61 0.29
C ALA A 38 -45.18 -51.34 1.75
N GLY A 39 -44.42 -50.26 2.01
CA GLY A 39 -43.93 -49.99 3.37
C GLY A 39 -43.26 -48.62 3.53
N ARG A 40 -43.97 -47.70 4.20
CA ARG A 40 -43.58 -46.32 4.60
C ARG A 40 -43.22 -45.33 3.46
N PRO A 41 -43.45 -44.03 3.68
CA PRO A 41 -42.92 -42.98 2.82
C PRO A 41 -41.39 -42.84 3.01
N PRO A 42 -40.65 -42.33 2.01
CA PRO A 42 -39.23 -42.05 2.16
C PRO A 42 -39.00 -40.88 3.13
N ALA A 43 -37.91 -40.96 3.90
CA ALA A 43 -37.35 -39.79 4.59
C ALA A 43 -36.76 -38.81 3.55
N PRO A 44 -36.73 -37.50 3.84
CA PRO A 44 -36.09 -36.52 2.96
C PRO A 44 -34.60 -36.81 2.80
N TYR A 45 -34.07 -36.41 1.64
CA TYR A 45 -32.67 -36.58 1.24
C TYR A 45 -31.73 -35.72 2.09
N ASP A 46 -30.89 -36.37 2.91
CA ASP A 46 -29.76 -35.76 3.61
C ASP A 46 -28.53 -35.75 2.68
N PRO A 47 -28.00 -34.58 2.27
CA PRO A 47 -26.94 -34.46 1.27
C PRO A 47 -25.55 -34.81 1.84
N GLY A 48 -25.34 -36.07 2.18
CA GLY A 48 -24.02 -36.70 2.21
C GLY A 48 -23.08 -36.19 3.29
N MET A 49 -23.36 -36.53 4.56
CA MET A 49 -22.42 -36.39 5.66
C MET A 49 -21.08 -37.09 5.35
N THR A 50 -20.08 -36.35 4.86
CA THR A 50 -18.75 -36.89 4.53
C THR A 50 -17.96 -37.17 5.80
N THR A 51 -18.24 -38.32 6.43
CA THR A 51 -17.61 -38.81 7.67
C THR A 51 -16.15 -39.26 7.50
N LYS A 52 -15.36 -38.51 6.71
CA LYS A 52 -13.92 -38.48 6.90
C LYS A 52 -13.67 -37.98 8.33
N LYS A 53 -13.22 -38.87 9.23
CA LYS A 53 -12.56 -38.42 10.46
C LYS A 53 -11.51 -37.39 10.05
N PRO A 54 -11.40 -36.22 10.71
CA PRO A 54 -10.30 -35.31 10.45
C PRO A 54 -8.99 -36.08 10.63
N LEU A 55 -8.04 -35.86 9.71
CA LEU A 55 -6.71 -36.42 9.85
C LEU A 55 -6.13 -35.91 11.17
N HIS A 56 -5.45 -36.78 11.93
CA HIS A 56 -4.91 -36.44 13.24
C HIS A 56 -3.65 -35.56 13.08
N THR A 57 -3.88 -34.28 12.76
CA THR A 57 -2.90 -33.21 12.87
C THR A 57 -2.63 -32.95 14.36
N GLY A 58 -1.38 -33.06 14.79
CA GLY A 58 -1.01 -32.62 16.14
C GLY A 58 -1.12 -31.10 16.27
N SER A 59 -1.31 -30.62 17.49
CA SER A 59 -1.02 -29.22 17.85
C SER A 59 0.28 -29.15 18.64
N HIS A 60 0.91 -27.97 18.64
CA HIS A 60 1.98 -27.63 19.59
C HIS A 60 1.43 -27.20 20.97
N ASP A 61 0.11 -27.05 21.12
CA ASP A 61 -0.52 -26.74 22.40
C ASP A 61 -0.35 -27.87 23.43
N LEU A 62 -0.04 -27.49 24.66
CA LEU A 62 -0.15 -28.37 25.82
C LEU A 62 -1.54 -28.23 26.45
N PRO A 63 -2.21 -29.33 26.83
CA PRO A 63 -3.54 -29.27 27.43
C PRO A 63 -3.50 -28.63 28.82
N VAL A 64 -4.23 -27.53 29.01
CA VAL A 64 -4.37 -26.87 30.32
C VAL A 64 -5.31 -27.69 31.21
N SER A 65 -4.75 -28.34 32.23
CA SER A 65 -5.54 -29.05 33.26
C SER A 65 -6.30 -28.08 34.17
N SER A 66 -7.35 -28.54 34.85
CA SER A 66 -8.13 -27.71 35.78
C SER A 66 -7.26 -27.08 36.88
N ALA A 67 -6.34 -27.85 37.46
CA ALA A 67 -5.43 -27.34 38.49
C ALA A 67 -4.46 -26.27 37.96
N LEU A 68 -4.02 -26.37 36.69
CA LEU A 68 -3.22 -25.31 36.06
C LEU A 68 -4.10 -24.08 35.74
N ALA A 69 -5.34 -24.28 35.32
CA ALA A 69 -6.29 -23.19 35.10
C ALA A 69 -6.57 -22.42 36.41
N GLU A 70 -6.87 -23.11 37.50
CA GLU A 70 -7.09 -22.54 38.84
C GLU A 70 -5.87 -21.75 39.31
N PHE A 71 -4.66 -22.29 39.13
CA PHE A 71 -3.41 -21.59 39.45
C PHE A 71 -3.20 -20.33 38.60
N LEU A 72 -3.53 -20.37 37.30
CA LEU A 72 -3.36 -19.24 36.38
C LEU A 72 -4.43 -18.14 36.50
N MET A 73 -5.53 -18.37 37.24
CA MET A 73 -6.59 -17.36 37.42
C MET A 73 -6.39 -16.47 38.66
N GLY A 74 -5.55 -16.89 39.62
CA GLY A 74 -5.35 -16.19 40.89
C GLY A 74 -4.06 -15.35 40.99
N ASN A 75 -3.97 -14.56 42.06
CA ASN A 75 -2.75 -13.85 42.50
C ASN A 75 -2.13 -12.84 41.51
N TRP A 76 -2.90 -12.33 40.55
CA TRP A 76 -2.49 -11.22 39.69
C TRP A 76 -2.77 -9.86 40.35
N GLU A 77 -1.79 -8.96 40.31
CA GLU A 77 -1.99 -7.56 40.69
C GLU A 77 -2.64 -6.76 39.55
N SER A 78 -3.57 -5.87 39.88
CA SER A 78 -4.17 -4.95 38.90
C SER A 78 -3.15 -3.87 38.53
N SER A 79 -2.89 -3.71 37.24
CA SER A 79 -1.78 -2.89 36.73
C SER A 79 -2.24 -1.79 35.75
N PRO A 80 -3.21 -0.93 36.09
CA PRO A 80 -3.66 0.15 35.19
C PRO A 80 -2.50 1.09 34.80
N ARG A 81 -2.57 1.69 33.61
CA ARG A 81 -1.74 2.89 33.33
C ARG A 81 -2.37 4.05 34.09
N ALA A 82 -1.58 4.81 34.84
CA ALA A 82 -2.05 6.07 35.41
C ALA A 82 -2.32 7.05 34.25
N ASP A 83 -3.56 7.53 34.17
CA ASP A 83 -4.09 8.58 33.28
C ASP A 83 -3.23 8.87 32.04
N PRO A 84 -3.22 7.97 31.04
CA PRO A 84 -2.34 8.12 29.88
C PRO A 84 -2.71 9.40 29.12
N PRO A 85 -1.72 10.23 28.71
CA PRO A 85 -2.01 11.47 28.01
C PRO A 85 -2.68 11.19 26.66
N PRO A 86 -3.68 12.00 26.24
CA PRO A 86 -4.28 11.87 24.92
C PRO A 86 -3.24 11.96 23.81
N GLN A 87 -3.40 11.14 22.77
CA GLN A 87 -2.59 11.24 21.54
C GLN A 87 -2.79 12.60 20.86
N SER A 88 -1.77 13.10 20.17
CA SER A 88 -1.81 14.37 19.45
C SER A 88 -2.91 14.44 18.38
N ILE A 89 -3.27 13.30 17.78
CA ILE A 89 -4.39 13.18 16.83
C ILE A 89 -5.78 13.34 17.47
N ALA A 90 -5.97 13.07 18.77
CA ALA A 90 -7.29 13.01 19.40
C ALA A 90 -8.20 14.25 19.16
N PRO A 91 -7.74 15.51 19.32
CA PRO A 91 -8.56 16.69 18.99
C PRO A 91 -8.83 16.86 17.48
N TRP A 92 -7.98 16.32 16.60
CA TRP A 92 -8.19 16.33 15.15
C TRP A 92 -9.18 15.26 14.72
N ALA A 93 -9.03 14.04 15.24
CA ALA A 93 -9.99 12.95 15.13
C ALA A 93 -11.41 13.38 15.55
N ALA A 94 -11.56 14.18 16.61
CA ALA A 94 -12.84 14.78 16.99
C ALA A 94 -13.44 15.67 15.88
N LYS A 95 -12.70 16.68 15.40
CA LYS A 95 -13.14 17.56 14.28
C LYS A 95 -13.53 16.76 13.03
N ARG A 96 -12.78 15.70 12.72
CA ARG A 96 -13.02 14.81 11.57
C ARG A 96 -14.32 14.01 11.76
N ARG A 97 -14.58 13.48 12.96
CA ARG A 97 -15.88 12.85 13.30
C ARG A 97 -17.05 13.85 13.23
N ASP A 98 -16.84 15.12 13.58
CA ASP A 98 -17.87 16.17 13.44
C ASP A 98 -18.19 16.47 11.97
N ARG A 99 -17.16 16.58 11.09
CA ARG A 99 -17.33 16.74 9.63
C ARG A 99 -18.07 15.55 9.02
N LEU A 100 -17.79 14.32 9.48
CA LEU A 100 -18.48 13.11 9.04
C LEU A 100 -19.94 13.08 9.53
N SER A 101 -20.16 13.42 10.80
CA SER A 101 -21.46 13.54 11.44
C SER A 101 -22.38 14.53 10.72
N ALA A 102 -21.84 15.67 10.28
CA ALA A 102 -22.59 16.68 9.52
C ALA A 102 -22.98 16.23 8.10
N ARG A 103 -22.29 15.23 7.51
CA ARG A 103 -22.54 14.78 6.13
C ARG A 103 -23.65 13.73 6.00
N PHE A 104 -23.90 12.96 7.04
CA PHE A 104 -24.88 11.85 7.02
C PHE A 104 -25.84 11.92 8.23
N PRO A 105 -26.56 13.04 8.43
CA PRO A 105 -27.40 13.23 9.62
C PRO A 105 -28.56 12.23 9.66
N GLY A 106 -28.71 11.53 10.78
CA GLY A 106 -29.79 10.56 10.99
C GLY A 106 -29.46 9.12 10.56
N GLU A 107 -28.27 8.89 9.99
CA GLU A 107 -27.80 7.57 9.56
C GLU A 107 -26.72 7.04 10.52
N ARG A 108 -26.75 5.75 10.88
CA ARG A 108 -25.68 5.14 11.67
C ARG A 108 -24.44 4.93 10.79
N LEU A 109 -23.27 5.38 11.25
CA LEU A 109 -22.02 5.26 10.48
C LEU A 109 -21.09 4.26 11.16
N VAL A 110 -20.64 3.24 10.44
CA VAL A 110 -19.83 2.13 10.98
C VAL A 110 -18.51 2.03 10.24
N VAL A 111 -17.41 2.16 10.98
CA VAL A 111 -16.04 2.14 10.45
C VAL A 111 -15.22 1.11 11.24
N PRO A 112 -14.98 -0.09 10.68
CA PRO A 112 -14.10 -1.09 11.29
C PRO A 112 -12.62 -0.73 11.12
N SER A 113 -11.76 -1.16 12.05
CA SER A 113 -10.30 -1.10 11.89
C SER A 113 -9.76 -2.24 11.03
N GLY A 114 -10.50 -3.35 10.93
CA GLY A 114 -10.14 -4.52 10.13
C GLY A 114 -9.36 -5.58 10.91
N VAL A 115 -9.12 -6.71 10.25
CA VAL A 115 -8.57 -7.93 10.86
C VAL A 115 -7.13 -8.23 10.43
N LEU A 116 -6.36 -8.83 11.33
CA LEU A 116 -5.06 -9.46 11.05
C LEU A 116 -5.14 -10.38 9.82
N LYS A 117 -4.12 -10.32 8.95
CA LYS A 117 -4.01 -11.09 7.71
C LYS A 117 -2.89 -12.12 7.83
N VAL A 118 -3.16 -13.37 7.47
CA VAL A 118 -2.20 -14.48 7.56
C VAL A 118 -1.05 -14.28 6.58
N ARG A 119 0.19 -14.38 7.07
CA ARG A 119 1.42 -14.44 6.28
C ARG A 119 1.83 -15.87 5.95
N SER A 120 1.77 -16.77 6.93
CA SER A 120 2.04 -18.20 6.75
C SER A 120 1.49 -18.99 7.92
N ASN A 121 0.53 -19.88 7.67
CA ASN A 121 -0.15 -20.70 8.68
C ASN A 121 -0.72 -19.90 9.86
N ASP A 122 -0.08 -19.97 11.03
CA ASP A 122 -0.42 -19.29 12.28
C ASP A 122 0.34 -17.97 12.52
N CYS A 123 1.27 -17.62 11.62
CA CYS A 123 1.92 -16.32 11.59
C CYS A 123 1.10 -15.32 10.75
N ASP A 124 0.51 -14.31 11.39
CA ASP A 124 -0.04 -13.12 10.74
C ASP A 124 1.08 -12.14 10.29
N TYR A 125 0.75 -11.22 9.38
CA TYR A 125 1.53 -10.01 9.15
C TYR A 125 1.43 -9.06 10.35
N ARG A 126 2.33 -8.07 10.45
CA ARG A 126 2.12 -6.93 11.36
C ARG A 126 0.79 -6.27 11.01
N PHE A 127 -0.04 -6.00 12.01
CA PHE A 127 -1.32 -5.35 11.76
C PHE A 127 -1.10 -3.88 11.36
N ARG A 128 -1.75 -3.47 10.27
CA ARG A 128 -2.00 -2.08 9.96
C ARG A 128 -3.53 -1.90 9.85
N PRO A 129 -4.13 -0.95 10.58
CA PRO A 129 -5.56 -0.69 10.52
C PRO A 129 -5.98 -0.12 9.15
N HIS A 130 -7.27 -0.22 8.84
CA HIS A 130 -7.85 0.50 7.71
C HIS A 130 -7.78 2.01 7.96
N THR A 131 -7.25 2.74 7.00
CA THR A 131 -6.74 4.10 7.21
C THR A 131 -7.83 5.10 7.60
N ALA A 132 -9.04 4.95 7.08
CA ALA A 132 -10.20 5.77 7.48
C ALA A 132 -10.63 5.58 8.96
N PHE A 133 -10.35 4.42 9.57
CA PHE A 133 -10.59 4.21 11.01
C PHE A 133 -9.60 5.01 11.85
N SER A 134 -8.31 4.91 11.54
CA SER A 134 -7.25 5.61 12.27
C SER A 134 -7.34 7.13 12.08
N TYR A 135 -7.66 7.60 10.88
CA TYR A 135 -7.92 9.02 10.60
C TYR A 135 -9.01 9.63 11.50
N LEU A 136 -10.01 8.83 11.91
CA LEU A 136 -11.14 9.22 12.77
C LEU A 136 -10.94 8.92 14.27
N THR A 137 -9.86 8.25 14.67
CA THR A 137 -9.70 7.73 16.05
C THR A 137 -8.30 7.84 16.66
N GLY A 138 -7.22 7.75 15.88
CA GLY A 138 -5.87 7.42 16.39
C GLY A 138 -5.68 5.94 16.78
N GLY A 139 -6.71 5.10 16.63
CA GLY A 139 -6.67 3.70 17.01
C GLY A 139 -5.91 2.83 16.00
N THR A 140 -5.15 1.86 16.52
CA THR A 140 -4.36 0.89 15.75
C THR A 140 -4.66 -0.57 16.12
N GLU A 141 -5.64 -0.84 16.98
CA GLU A 141 -5.98 -2.18 17.48
C GLU A 141 -6.87 -2.97 16.49
N PRO A 142 -6.58 -4.27 16.22
CA PRO A 142 -7.34 -5.09 15.26
C PRO A 142 -8.74 -5.47 15.76
N GLY A 143 -9.69 -5.56 14.83
CA GLY A 143 -11.09 -5.92 15.09
C GLY A 143 -11.87 -4.84 15.87
N SER A 144 -11.36 -3.61 15.94
CA SER A 144 -12.04 -2.48 16.60
C SER A 144 -13.09 -1.86 15.68
N VAL A 145 -14.14 -1.26 16.23
CA VAL A 145 -15.23 -0.66 15.42
C VAL A 145 -15.65 0.70 15.97
N LEU A 146 -15.42 1.76 15.21
CA LEU A 146 -16.02 3.06 15.48
C LEU A 146 -17.47 3.05 14.98
N ILE A 147 -18.41 3.37 15.86
CA ILE A 147 -19.82 3.57 15.51
C ILE A 147 -20.21 4.99 15.89
N LEU A 148 -20.77 5.74 14.93
CA LEU A 148 -21.47 6.99 15.17
C LEU A 148 -22.97 6.69 15.16
N GLU A 149 -23.62 6.79 16.32
CA GLU A 149 -25.06 6.62 16.49
C GLU A 149 -25.77 7.97 16.31
N PRO A 150 -26.80 8.09 15.44
CA PRO A 150 -27.43 9.38 15.15
C PRO A 150 -28.28 9.88 16.33
N THR A 151 -28.12 11.18 16.63
CA THR A 151 -28.85 11.93 17.65
C THR A 151 -29.67 13.05 17.01
N ALA A 152 -30.36 13.86 17.81
CA ALA A 152 -31.18 14.98 17.32
C ALA A 152 -30.37 16.15 16.71
N SER A 153 -29.05 16.18 16.88
CA SER A 153 -28.20 17.30 16.47
C SER A 153 -26.81 16.89 15.96
N GLY A 154 -26.63 15.63 15.54
CA GLY A 154 -25.33 15.07 15.15
C GLY A 154 -25.27 13.58 15.49
N HIS A 155 -24.14 13.11 16.02
CA HIS A 155 -23.92 11.72 16.39
C HIS A 155 -23.24 11.58 17.76
N GLU A 156 -23.51 10.48 18.45
CA GLU A 156 -22.70 10.00 19.57
C GLU A 156 -21.64 9.03 19.01
N ALA A 157 -20.36 9.36 19.15
CA ALA A 157 -19.26 8.54 18.66
C ALA A 157 -18.75 7.59 19.76
N VAL A 158 -18.91 6.29 19.54
CA VAL A 158 -18.45 5.23 20.45
C VAL A 158 -17.51 4.28 19.72
N LEU A 159 -16.31 4.13 20.26
CA LEU A 159 -15.28 3.22 19.79
C LEU A 159 -15.37 1.88 20.53
N HIS A 160 -15.72 0.82 19.83
CA HIS A 160 -15.80 -0.53 20.37
C HIS A 160 -14.45 -1.19 20.20
N VAL A 161 -13.86 -1.61 21.33
CA VAL A 161 -12.53 -2.23 21.39
C VAL A 161 -12.57 -3.49 22.25
N ARG A 162 -11.58 -4.36 22.08
CA ARG A 162 -11.39 -5.50 22.99
C ARG A 162 -10.74 -4.98 24.29
N PRO A 163 -11.43 -4.97 25.45
CA PRO A 163 -10.86 -4.46 26.71
C PRO A 163 -9.67 -5.33 27.15
N ARG A 164 -8.90 -4.94 28.17
CA ARG A 164 -7.85 -5.78 28.79
C ARG A 164 -8.31 -7.22 29.02
N SER A 165 -7.48 -8.22 28.68
CA SER A 165 -7.86 -9.63 28.85
C SER A 165 -8.21 -9.93 30.32
N PRO A 166 -9.42 -10.46 30.60
CA PRO A 166 -9.74 -11.02 31.90
C PRO A 166 -8.77 -12.13 32.28
N ARG A 167 -8.36 -12.14 33.56
CA ARG A 167 -7.43 -13.15 34.12
C ARG A 167 -8.16 -14.40 34.62
N ASP A 168 -9.46 -14.30 34.83
CA ASP A 168 -10.36 -15.29 35.44
C ASP A 168 -11.19 -16.12 34.43
N THR A 169 -11.35 -15.68 33.19
CA THR A 169 -12.01 -16.50 32.14
C THR A 169 -11.03 -17.38 31.35
N GLY A 170 -9.73 -17.13 31.50
CA GLY A 170 -8.66 -17.82 30.79
C GLY A 170 -8.36 -17.32 29.38
N GLU A 171 -9.03 -16.27 28.90
CA GLU A 171 -8.69 -15.59 27.64
C GLU A 171 -7.20 -15.21 27.61
N PHE A 172 -6.71 -14.61 28.71
CA PHE A 172 -5.32 -14.20 28.92
C PHE A 172 -4.26 -15.22 28.48
N TYR A 173 -4.51 -16.52 28.68
CA TYR A 173 -3.54 -17.59 28.41
C TYR A 173 -3.97 -18.64 27.38
N ARG A 174 -5.26 -18.76 27.03
CA ARG A 174 -5.73 -19.71 26.00
C ARG A 174 -5.84 -19.11 24.61
N ASP A 175 -6.10 -17.80 24.50
CA ASP A 175 -6.30 -17.14 23.22
C ASP A 175 -4.96 -16.67 22.63
N ARG A 176 -4.43 -17.36 21.62
CA ARG A 176 -3.18 -16.95 20.94
C ARG A 176 -3.32 -15.69 20.07
N ARG A 177 -4.55 -15.31 19.69
CA ARG A 177 -4.81 -14.18 18.77
C ARG A 177 -5.03 -12.88 19.53
N TYR A 178 -5.55 -12.95 20.75
CA TYR A 178 -5.90 -11.77 21.53
C TYR A 178 -5.36 -11.78 22.98
N GLY A 179 -5.11 -12.93 23.61
CA GLY A 179 -4.74 -13.01 25.04
C GLY A 179 -3.38 -12.37 25.36
N GLU A 180 -3.32 -11.53 26.40
CA GLU A 180 -2.14 -10.69 26.65
C GLU A 180 -0.80 -11.44 26.89
N ILE A 181 -0.81 -12.74 27.24
CA ILE A 181 0.43 -13.51 27.36
C ILE A 181 1.07 -13.83 26.00
N TRP A 182 0.28 -13.82 24.92
CA TRP A 182 0.69 -14.15 23.57
C TRP A 182 0.98 -12.90 22.72
N VAL A 183 0.09 -11.90 22.76
CA VAL A 183 0.16 -10.70 21.91
C VAL A 183 0.54 -9.42 22.65
N GLY A 184 0.75 -9.48 23.96
CA GLY A 184 1.08 -8.33 24.80
C GLY A 184 -0.15 -7.60 25.36
N ARG A 185 0.11 -6.58 26.18
CA ARG A 185 -0.90 -5.89 27.00
C ARG A 185 -1.83 -5.01 26.14
N ARG A 186 -3.14 -5.21 26.26
CA ARG A 186 -4.19 -4.33 25.71
C ARG A 186 -4.52 -3.19 26.67
N ALA A 187 -5.13 -2.12 26.18
CA ALA A 187 -5.69 -1.06 27.03
C ALA A 187 -6.94 -1.53 27.81
N THR A 188 -7.27 -0.90 28.95
CA THR A 188 -8.66 -0.91 29.44
C THR A 188 -9.54 0.01 28.59
N LEU A 189 -10.86 -0.03 28.77
CA LEU A 189 -11.75 0.93 28.13
C LEU A 189 -11.36 2.37 28.53
N ASP A 190 -11.19 2.64 29.83
CA ASP A 190 -10.81 3.97 30.33
C ASP A 190 -9.43 4.43 29.81
N GLU A 191 -8.43 3.53 29.79
CA GLU A 191 -7.10 3.81 29.22
C GLU A 191 -7.21 4.16 27.72
N ALA A 192 -8.04 3.44 26.95
CA ALA A 192 -8.25 3.69 25.52
C ALA A 192 -9.05 4.99 25.26
N SER A 193 -10.05 5.29 26.09
CA SER A 193 -10.84 6.52 25.99
C SER A 193 -9.99 7.76 26.27
N ALA A 194 -9.15 7.71 27.31
CA ALA A 194 -8.18 8.76 27.62
C ALA A 194 -7.15 8.97 26.50
N LEU A 195 -6.60 7.89 25.94
CA LEU A 195 -5.65 7.94 24.82
C LEU A 195 -6.25 8.54 23.53
N LEU A 196 -7.49 8.16 23.18
CA LEU A 196 -8.04 8.39 21.83
C LEU A 196 -9.09 9.53 21.78
N GLY A 197 -9.45 10.12 22.92
CA GLY A 197 -10.41 11.23 22.98
C GLY A 197 -11.79 10.87 22.43
N VAL A 198 -12.27 9.66 22.73
CA VAL A 198 -13.57 9.12 22.29
C VAL A 198 -14.13 8.17 23.35
N ALA A 199 -15.44 8.07 23.50
CA ALA A 199 -16.05 7.12 24.44
C ALA A 199 -15.84 5.68 23.95
N THR A 200 -15.58 4.73 24.86
CA THR A 200 -15.23 3.35 24.50
C THR A 200 -16.18 2.32 25.12
N GLN A 201 -16.48 1.25 24.37
CA GLN A 201 -17.30 0.11 24.83
C GLN A 201 -16.70 -1.24 24.38
N GLY A 202 -17.27 -2.35 24.83
CA GLY A 202 -16.81 -3.68 24.45
C GLY A 202 -17.22 -4.06 23.03
N LEU A 203 -16.42 -4.89 22.36
CA LEU A 203 -16.81 -5.44 21.05
C LEU A 203 -18.04 -6.35 21.11
N ASP A 204 -18.29 -6.99 22.25
CA ASP A 204 -19.44 -7.87 22.45
C ASP A 204 -20.79 -7.12 22.36
N ASP A 205 -20.79 -5.79 22.52
CA ASP A 205 -21.97 -4.93 22.34
C ASP A 205 -22.31 -4.69 20.85
N VAL A 206 -21.35 -4.88 19.93
CA VAL A 206 -21.49 -4.49 18.51
C VAL A 206 -22.64 -5.25 17.79
N PRO A 207 -22.80 -6.58 17.91
CA PRO A 207 -23.93 -7.29 17.30
C PRO A 207 -25.30 -6.80 17.81
N ALA A 208 -25.39 -6.47 19.11
CA ALA A 208 -26.62 -5.96 19.72
C ALA A 208 -26.93 -4.53 19.26
N ARG A 209 -25.90 -3.71 19.03
CA ARG A 209 -26.03 -2.34 18.50
C ARG A 209 -26.41 -2.33 17.03
N LEU A 210 -25.71 -3.10 16.19
CA LEU A 210 -25.94 -3.08 14.73
C LEU A 210 -27.31 -3.66 14.34
N ASN A 211 -27.85 -4.59 15.14
CA ASN A 211 -29.22 -5.09 15.00
C ASN A 211 -30.28 -3.96 15.00
N GLY A 212 -31.13 -3.94 13.98
CA GLY A 212 -32.25 -3.01 13.86
C GLY A 212 -32.57 -2.61 12.42
N THR A 213 -33.50 -1.66 12.28
CA THR A 213 -33.98 -1.15 10.97
C THR A 213 -33.59 0.31 10.72
N ARG A 214 -32.64 0.87 11.48
CA ARG A 214 -32.14 2.23 11.26
C ARG A 214 -31.41 2.32 9.92
N PRO A 215 -31.49 3.45 9.18
CA PRO A 215 -30.55 3.75 8.11
C PRO A 215 -29.12 3.65 8.64
N ALA A 216 -28.27 2.95 7.91
CA ALA A 216 -26.89 2.67 8.32
C ALA A 216 -25.99 2.55 7.10
N ARG A 217 -24.75 3.05 7.24
CA ARG A 217 -23.67 2.96 6.28
C ARG A 217 -22.47 2.26 6.91
N LEU A 218 -21.90 1.32 6.20
CA LEU A 218 -20.76 0.52 6.62
C LEU A 218 -19.62 0.68 5.62
N LEU A 219 -18.41 0.93 6.12
CA LEU A 219 -17.19 0.83 5.34
C LEU A 219 -16.88 -0.66 5.08
N ARG A 220 -17.45 -1.21 4.00
CA ARG A 220 -17.45 -2.65 3.71
C ARG A 220 -16.10 -3.20 3.24
N GLY A 221 -15.93 -4.52 3.39
CA GLY A 221 -14.76 -5.27 2.94
C GLY A 221 -13.56 -5.18 3.87
N VAL A 222 -13.67 -4.40 4.95
CA VAL A 222 -12.62 -4.19 5.95
C VAL A 222 -12.60 -5.31 7.00
N ASP A 223 -13.78 -5.71 7.47
CA ASP A 223 -13.97 -6.75 8.48
C ASP A 223 -15.16 -7.66 8.11
N PRO A 224 -14.91 -8.94 7.72
CA PRO A 224 -15.96 -9.87 7.31
C PRO A 224 -16.98 -10.21 8.40
N GLU A 225 -16.63 -10.10 9.69
CA GLU A 225 -17.59 -10.36 10.77
C GLU A 225 -18.56 -9.18 10.92
N ILE A 226 -18.09 -7.94 10.71
CA ILE A 226 -18.95 -6.74 10.72
C ILE A 226 -19.77 -6.63 9.43
N ASP A 227 -19.20 -6.97 8.27
CA ASP A 227 -19.92 -7.05 6.99
C ASP A 227 -21.14 -7.99 7.08
N ALA A 228 -21.03 -9.09 7.82
CA ALA A 228 -22.11 -10.06 8.05
C ALA A 228 -23.20 -9.58 9.02
N LEU A 229 -22.94 -8.56 9.84
CA LEU A 229 -23.93 -7.99 10.78
C LEU A 229 -24.89 -6.97 10.13
N LEU A 230 -24.56 -6.45 8.94
CA LEU A 230 -25.36 -5.47 8.22
C LEU A 230 -25.54 -5.86 6.75
N ASP A 231 -26.65 -6.54 6.43
CA ASP A 231 -27.06 -6.90 5.06
C ASP A 231 -26.82 -5.75 4.05
N SER A 232 -26.14 -6.03 2.94
CA SER A 232 -25.84 -5.05 1.90
C SER A 232 -27.03 -4.67 1.03
N THR A 233 -28.07 -5.50 0.99
CA THR A 233 -29.17 -5.40 0.01
C THR A 233 -29.85 -4.02 0.05
N GLY A 234 -29.67 -3.22 -1.00
CA GLY A 234 -30.25 -1.88 -1.12
C GLY A 234 -29.48 -0.80 -0.35
N ARG A 235 -28.23 -1.06 0.03
CA ARG A 235 -27.29 -0.11 0.65
C ARG A 235 -25.99 0.05 -0.13
N GLU A 236 -25.77 -0.72 -1.19
CA GLU A 236 -24.50 -0.78 -1.93
C GLU A 236 -24.02 0.60 -2.42
N GLU A 237 -24.91 1.42 -2.97
CA GLU A 237 -24.61 2.80 -3.39
C GLU A 237 -24.31 3.74 -2.21
N ALA A 238 -25.01 3.57 -1.09
CA ALA A 238 -24.83 4.38 0.12
C ALA A 238 -23.52 4.04 0.86
N ASP A 239 -23.11 2.78 0.85
CA ASP A 239 -21.84 2.30 1.41
C ASP A 239 -20.65 2.73 0.52
N LEU A 240 -20.83 2.76 -0.81
CA LEU A 240 -19.85 3.34 -1.74
C LEU A 240 -19.73 4.86 -1.58
N GLU A 241 -20.84 5.60 -1.49
CA GLU A 241 -20.83 7.04 -1.19
C GLU A 241 -20.11 7.36 0.14
N PHE A 242 -20.31 6.50 1.14
CA PHE A 242 -19.65 6.61 2.44
C PHE A 242 -18.13 6.39 2.33
N ALA A 243 -17.70 5.35 1.62
CA ALA A 243 -16.29 5.07 1.35
C ALA A 243 -15.61 6.20 0.56
N SER A 244 -16.25 6.72 -0.50
CA SER A 244 -15.72 7.87 -1.25
C SER A 244 -15.60 9.11 -0.39
N PHE A 245 -16.60 9.44 0.43
CA PHE A 245 -16.53 10.62 1.30
C PHE A 245 -15.45 10.49 2.37
N LEU A 246 -15.27 9.30 2.97
CA LEU A 246 -14.17 9.03 3.90
C LEU A 246 -12.78 9.18 3.25
N SER A 247 -12.67 8.90 1.94
CA SER A 247 -11.47 9.20 1.14
C SER A 247 -11.32 10.70 0.92
N GLU A 248 -12.36 11.38 0.41
CA GLU A 248 -12.37 12.81 0.10
C GLU A 248 -12.10 13.71 1.32
N MET A 249 -12.42 13.22 2.52
CA MET A 249 -12.08 13.92 3.77
C MET A 249 -10.56 14.17 3.92
N ARG A 250 -9.72 13.29 3.38
CA ARG A 250 -8.25 13.28 3.52
C ARG A 250 -7.49 14.02 2.40
N LEU A 251 -8.19 14.53 1.37
CA LEU A 251 -7.55 15.22 0.25
C LEU A 251 -6.76 16.45 0.73
N VAL A 252 -7.46 17.35 1.44
CA VAL A 252 -6.91 18.52 2.14
C VAL A 252 -6.50 18.12 3.56
N LYS A 253 -5.20 18.20 3.83
CA LYS A 253 -4.57 17.86 5.10
C LYS A 253 -4.69 19.03 6.07
N ASP A 254 -5.04 18.74 7.34
CA ASP A 254 -4.95 19.74 8.40
C ASP A 254 -3.48 19.99 8.83
N GLU A 255 -3.24 21.07 9.58
CA GLU A 255 -1.89 21.52 9.97
C GLU A 255 -1.09 20.43 10.71
N TRP A 256 -1.75 19.59 11.50
CA TRP A 256 -1.10 18.48 12.21
C TRP A 256 -0.74 17.32 11.27
N GLU A 257 -1.54 17.06 10.23
CA GLU A 257 -1.20 16.07 9.19
C GLU A 257 0.02 16.48 8.38
N VAL A 258 0.16 17.77 8.06
CA VAL A 258 1.34 18.31 7.36
C VAL A 258 2.59 18.20 8.24
N GLU A 259 2.46 18.32 9.57
CA GLU A 259 3.54 18.02 10.52
C GLU A 259 3.90 16.51 10.51
N GLN A 260 2.90 15.60 10.50
CA GLN A 260 3.18 14.15 10.47
C GLN A 260 3.89 13.73 9.18
N LEU A 261 3.47 14.31 8.05
CA LEU A 261 4.12 14.08 6.75
C LEU A 261 5.55 14.62 6.71
N GLN A 262 5.84 15.75 7.36
CA GLN A 262 7.22 16.23 7.46
C GLN A 262 8.09 15.29 8.30
N ILE A 263 7.57 14.69 9.38
CA ILE A 263 8.29 13.68 10.17
C ILE A 263 8.64 12.44 9.32
N ALA A 264 7.68 11.96 8.53
CA ALA A 264 7.88 10.83 7.61
C ALA A 264 8.94 11.15 6.52
N VAL A 265 8.90 12.37 5.98
CA VAL A 265 9.89 12.87 5.02
C VAL A 265 11.28 12.95 5.65
N ASP A 266 11.42 13.57 6.83
CA ASP A 266 12.72 13.75 7.49
C ASP A 266 13.38 12.41 7.85
N ALA A 267 12.58 11.41 8.29
CA ALA A 267 13.03 10.04 8.49
C ALA A 267 13.47 9.34 7.19
N THR A 268 12.76 9.62 6.08
CA THR A 268 13.09 9.11 4.74
C THR A 268 14.39 9.70 4.21
N VAL A 269 14.60 11.02 4.38
CA VAL A 269 15.87 11.71 4.07
C VAL A 269 17.05 11.09 4.82
N ALA A 270 16.86 10.73 6.09
CA ALA A 270 17.88 9.99 6.85
C ALA A 270 18.14 8.60 6.25
N GLY A 271 17.11 7.88 5.80
CA GLY A 271 17.21 6.56 5.16
C GLY A 271 18.01 6.59 3.85
N PHE A 272 17.74 7.57 2.98
CA PHE A 272 18.54 7.81 1.77
C PHE A 272 20.02 8.10 2.10
N THR A 273 20.27 8.89 3.15
CA THR A 273 21.63 9.21 3.63
C THR A 273 22.36 7.97 4.13
N ASP A 274 21.68 7.07 4.85
CA ASP A 274 22.26 5.81 5.32
C ASP A 274 22.53 4.83 4.18
N VAL A 275 21.64 4.75 3.18
CA VAL A 275 21.87 3.94 1.97
C VAL A 275 23.14 4.39 1.26
N VAL A 276 23.35 5.70 1.03
CA VAL A 276 24.54 6.20 0.34
C VAL A 276 25.82 5.78 1.07
N ARG A 277 25.88 5.93 2.40
CA ARG A 277 27.01 5.44 3.21
C ARG A 277 27.22 3.92 3.10
N ALA A 278 26.16 3.16 2.83
CA ALA A 278 26.20 1.71 2.71
C ALA A 278 26.48 1.18 1.28
N LEU A 279 26.46 2.03 0.24
CA LEU A 279 26.73 1.63 -1.15
C LEU A 279 28.05 0.86 -1.33
N PRO A 280 29.17 1.20 -0.66
CA PRO A 280 30.41 0.44 -0.79
C PRO A 280 30.30 -1.03 -0.34
N GLU A 281 29.39 -1.34 0.58
CA GLU A 281 29.09 -2.73 0.99
C GLU A 281 28.06 -3.38 0.06
N ALA A 282 27.04 -2.63 -0.39
CA ALA A 282 26.07 -3.11 -1.38
C ALA A 282 26.74 -3.57 -2.69
N VAL A 283 27.73 -2.81 -3.18
CA VAL A 283 28.57 -3.17 -4.35
C VAL A 283 29.40 -4.44 -4.14
N ARG A 284 29.79 -4.74 -2.89
CA ARG A 284 30.53 -5.96 -2.53
C ARG A 284 29.63 -7.18 -2.31
N HIS A 285 28.32 -6.99 -2.19
CA HIS A 285 27.37 -8.07 -1.92
C HIS A 285 26.73 -8.59 -3.23
N PRO A 286 26.64 -9.91 -3.47
CA PRO A 286 26.05 -10.46 -4.70
C PRO A 286 24.54 -10.20 -4.85
N ARG A 287 23.87 -9.75 -3.78
CA ARG A 287 22.52 -9.16 -3.79
C ARG A 287 22.60 -7.74 -3.22
N GLY A 288 23.20 -6.84 -3.97
CA GLY A 288 23.42 -5.45 -3.53
C GLY A 288 22.11 -4.70 -3.30
N GLU A 289 21.08 -5.00 -4.09
CA GLU A 289 19.76 -4.40 -3.98
C GLU A 289 19.10 -4.71 -2.61
N ARG A 290 19.17 -5.97 -2.13
CA ARG A 290 18.71 -6.32 -0.76
C ARG A 290 19.54 -5.70 0.37
N TRP A 291 20.77 -5.28 0.08
CA TRP A 291 21.57 -4.54 1.06
C TRP A 291 21.04 -3.11 1.19
N VAL A 292 20.69 -2.47 0.07
CA VAL A 292 20.01 -1.16 0.04
C VAL A 292 18.65 -1.23 0.74
N GLU A 293 17.80 -2.18 0.34
CA GLU A 293 16.50 -2.48 0.97
C GLU A 293 16.63 -2.66 2.49
N GLY A 294 17.56 -3.49 2.94
CA GLY A 294 17.76 -3.78 4.36
C GLY A 294 18.29 -2.59 5.17
N VAL A 295 19.09 -1.70 4.57
CA VAL A 295 19.59 -0.48 5.23
C VAL A 295 18.48 0.57 5.35
N PHE A 296 17.69 0.81 4.30
CA PHE A 296 16.54 1.70 4.39
C PHE A 296 15.49 1.14 5.36
N GLY A 297 15.18 -0.16 5.27
CA GLY A 297 14.25 -0.85 6.16
C GLY A 297 14.68 -0.84 7.63
N LEU A 298 15.98 -0.74 7.94
CA LEU A 298 16.46 -0.51 9.30
C LEU A 298 16.09 0.88 9.80
N ARG A 299 16.35 1.95 9.04
CA ARG A 299 15.94 3.32 9.39
C ARG A 299 14.42 3.40 9.58
N ALA A 300 13.67 2.89 8.61
CA ALA A 300 12.22 2.88 8.61
C ALA A 300 11.61 2.17 9.83
N ARG A 301 12.31 1.15 10.38
CA ARG A 301 11.89 0.43 11.59
C ARG A 301 12.40 1.00 12.91
N LEU A 302 13.23 2.04 12.88
CA LEU A 302 13.73 2.78 14.04
C LEU A 302 12.96 4.10 14.26
N GLU A 303 12.59 4.80 13.19
CA GLU A 303 11.87 6.09 13.26
C GLU A 303 10.34 5.96 13.12
N GLY A 304 9.81 4.74 12.93
CA GLY A 304 8.37 4.55 12.72
C GLY A 304 7.89 3.10 12.61
N ASN A 305 6.68 2.94 12.07
CA ASN A 305 6.01 1.66 11.85
C ASN A 305 6.69 0.80 10.78
N GLY A 306 7.40 1.41 9.83
CA GLY A 306 8.18 0.69 8.81
C GLY A 306 8.19 1.41 7.48
N LEU A 307 8.10 0.64 6.41
CA LEU A 307 7.95 1.18 5.06
C LEU A 307 6.48 1.50 4.80
N GLY A 308 6.17 2.61 4.13
CA GLY A 308 4.82 2.87 3.61
C GLY A 308 4.43 1.96 2.45
N TYR A 309 5.44 1.46 1.73
CA TYR A 309 5.36 0.55 0.60
C TYR A 309 6.69 -0.22 0.45
N GLU A 310 6.70 -1.37 -0.20
CA GLU A 310 7.92 -2.19 -0.33
C GLU A 310 8.98 -1.43 -1.15
N THR A 311 10.17 -1.23 -0.56
CA THR A 311 11.28 -0.47 -1.17
C THR A 311 11.68 -1.02 -2.53
N ILE A 312 11.79 -0.13 -3.51
CA ILE A 312 12.29 -0.43 -4.85
C ILE A 312 13.76 0.00 -4.89
N ALA A 313 14.66 -0.97 -4.84
CA ALA A 313 16.11 -0.75 -4.88
C ALA A 313 16.66 -1.29 -6.20
N ALA A 314 16.44 -0.55 -7.30
CA ALA A 314 16.56 -1.07 -8.65
C ALA A 314 17.88 -0.63 -9.33
N ALA A 315 18.80 -1.56 -9.55
CA ALA A 315 20.11 -1.29 -10.15
C ALA A 315 20.15 -1.59 -11.67
N GLY A 316 20.76 -0.68 -12.42
CA GLY A 316 20.96 -0.81 -13.87
C GLY A 316 19.64 -1.07 -14.60
N VAL A 317 19.57 -2.19 -15.32
CA VAL A 317 18.38 -2.59 -16.10
C VAL A 317 17.12 -2.77 -15.26
N HIS A 318 17.23 -3.05 -13.95
CA HIS A 318 16.06 -3.18 -13.08
C HIS A 318 15.35 -1.84 -12.86
N ALA A 319 16.05 -0.71 -12.97
CA ALA A 319 15.44 0.62 -12.91
C ALA A 319 14.44 0.88 -14.06
N CYS A 320 14.41 0.02 -15.09
CA CYS A 320 13.40 0.05 -16.16
C CYS A 320 12.09 -0.66 -15.79
N VAL A 321 11.98 -1.23 -14.58
CA VAL A 321 10.78 -1.93 -14.06
C VAL A 321 10.19 -1.12 -12.89
N LEU A 322 9.04 -0.49 -13.13
CA LEU A 322 8.46 0.53 -12.23
C LEU A 322 8.38 0.11 -10.75
N HIS A 323 7.91 -1.11 -10.48
CA HIS A 323 7.75 -1.66 -9.13
C HIS A 323 8.69 -2.85 -8.90
N TRP A 324 10.00 -2.64 -9.06
CA TRP A 324 11.00 -3.67 -8.79
C TRP A 324 11.18 -3.90 -7.27
N ILE A 325 10.26 -4.66 -6.68
CA ILE A 325 10.31 -5.08 -5.26
C ILE A 325 10.97 -6.45 -5.06
N ALA A 326 11.54 -7.04 -6.11
CA ALA A 326 12.25 -8.32 -6.04
C ALA A 326 13.66 -8.15 -5.46
N ASN A 327 14.29 -7.00 -5.74
CA ASN A 327 15.58 -6.54 -5.22
C ASN A 327 16.68 -7.63 -5.21
N ASP A 328 16.69 -8.60 -6.13
CA ASP A 328 17.62 -9.74 -6.06
C ASP A 328 18.92 -9.55 -6.87
N GLY A 329 19.08 -8.38 -7.51
CA GLY A 329 20.22 -8.03 -8.34
C GLY A 329 21.48 -7.59 -7.57
N PRO A 330 22.64 -7.61 -8.26
CA PRO A 330 23.87 -6.97 -7.79
C PRO A 330 23.87 -5.48 -8.13
N VAL A 331 24.34 -4.64 -7.20
CA VAL A 331 24.64 -3.22 -7.45
C VAL A 331 26.08 -3.14 -8.01
N ARG A 332 26.31 -2.43 -9.13
CA ARG A 332 27.62 -2.42 -9.81
C ARG A 332 28.12 -1.00 -10.12
N PRO A 333 29.43 -0.72 -10.01
CA PRO A 333 30.01 0.52 -10.53
C PRO A 333 29.74 0.67 -12.03
N GLY A 334 29.33 1.87 -12.44
CA GLY A 334 28.89 2.20 -13.80
C GLY A 334 27.37 2.21 -13.98
N ASP A 335 26.64 1.38 -13.22
CA ASP A 335 25.17 1.38 -13.24
C ASP A 335 24.60 2.60 -12.48
N LEU A 336 23.33 2.92 -12.75
CA LEU A 336 22.52 3.76 -11.85
C LEU A 336 21.79 2.87 -10.84
N LEU A 337 21.52 3.40 -9.65
CA LEU A 337 20.58 2.86 -8.67
C LEU A 337 19.39 3.81 -8.59
N LEU A 338 18.22 3.38 -9.07
CA LEU A 338 16.96 4.01 -8.74
C LEU A 338 16.54 3.47 -7.37
N LEU A 339 16.65 4.29 -6.33
CA LEU A 339 16.07 4.00 -5.02
C LEU A 339 14.80 4.82 -4.87
N ASP A 340 13.71 4.11 -4.65
CA ASP A 340 12.39 4.61 -4.31
C ASP A 340 11.93 3.96 -3.01
N ALA A 341 11.73 4.77 -1.97
CA ALA A 341 11.40 4.31 -0.63
C ALA A 341 10.85 5.42 0.30
N GLY A 342 9.78 5.12 1.04
CA GLY A 342 9.17 5.99 2.04
C GLY A 342 9.01 5.33 3.41
N VAL A 343 9.26 6.09 4.48
CA VAL A 343 9.03 5.66 5.88
C VAL A 343 7.58 5.95 6.31
N GLU A 344 6.87 4.93 6.79
CA GLU A 344 5.62 5.09 7.54
C GLU A 344 5.94 5.44 9.00
N SER A 345 5.58 6.66 9.40
CA SER A 345 5.70 7.18 10.77
C SER A 345 4.81 6.44 11.77
N ASP A 346 5.05 6.64 13.07
CA ASP A 346 4.23 6.10 14.16
C ASP A 346 2.73 6.46 14.05
N THR A 347 2.40 7.59 13.41
CA THR A 347 1.03 8.07 13.18
C THR A 347 0.42 7.61 11.84
N LEU A 348 1.08 6.66 11.15
CA LEU A 348 0.70 6.07 9.86
C LEU A 348 0.75 7.02 8.66
N TYR A 349 1.36 8.21 8.77
CA TYR A 349 1.67 9.06 7.61
C TYR A 349 2.99 8.61 6.97
N THR A 350 3.05 8.55 5.65
CA THR A 350 4.24 8.13 4.88
C THR A 350 4.73 9.23 3.95
N ALA A 351 6.04 9.29 3.74
CA ALA A 351 6.65 9.97 2.60
C ALA A 351 6.60 9.10 1.35
N ASP A 352 6.91 9.67 0.19
CA ASP A 352 7.14 8.95 -1.05
C ASP A 352 8.22 9.67 -1.88
N ILE A 353 9.40 9.05 -2.00
CA ILE A 353 10.61 9.72 -2.50
C ILE A 353 11.44 8.75 -3.32
N THR A 354 11.71 9.14 -4.57
CA THR A 354 12.70 8.52 -5.45
C THR A 354 13.92 9.42 -5.67
N ARG A 355 15.11 8.82 -5.60
CA ARG A 355 16.35 9.36 -6.18
C ARG A 355 17.03 8.31 -7.04
N THR A 356 17.39 8.70 -8.25
CA THR A 356 18.30 7.93 -9.10
C THR A 356 19.74 8.40 -8.87
N LEU A 357 20.61 7.48 -8.45
CA LEU A 357 21.96 7.73 -7.96
C LEU A 357 23.02 7.02 -8.83
N PRO A 358 24.14 7.67 -9.20
CA PRO A 358 25.23 6.99 -9.90
C PRO A 358 26.02 6.11 -8.94
N VAL A 359 26.08 4.79 -9.17
CA VAL A 359 26.76 3.86 -8.24
C VAL A 359 28.27 4.13 -8.12
N SER A 360 28.87 4.74 -9.14
CA SER A 360 30.27 5.20 -9.13
C SER A 360 30.50 6.55 -8.44
N GLY A 361 29.45 7.21 -7.93
CA GLY A 361 29.50 8.56 -7.37
C GLY A 361 29.45 9.71 -8.40
N THR A 362 29.61 9.42 -9.69
CA THR A 362 29.49 10.39 -10.80
C THR A 362 28.69 9.85 -11.97
N PHE A 363 27.92 10.69 -12.63
CA PHE A 363 27.14 10.32 -13.82
C PHE A 363 28.05 10.24 -15.06
N THR A 364 27.81 9.26 -15.94
CA THR A 364 28.32 9.34 -17.33
C THR A 364 27.51 10.36 -18.14
N ALA A 365 28.03 10.83 -19.28
CA ALA A 365 27.33 11.83 -20.11
C ALA A 365 25.90 11.42 -20.50
N ALA A 366 25.70 10.19 -21.02
CA ALA A 366 24.37 9.71 -21.41
C ALA A 366 23.40 9.57 -20.22
N GLN A 367 23.90 9.12 -19.06
CA GLN A 367 23.10 9.09 -17.82
C GLN A 367 22.77 10.51 -17.33
N ARG A 368 23.69 11.47 -17.51
CA ARG A 368 23.53 12.86 -17.10
C ARG A 368 22.53 13.62 -17.98
N ASP A 369 22.59 13.43 -19.29
CA ASP A 369 21.64 14.00 -20.24
C ASP A 369 20.21 13.47 -19.98
N LEU A 370 20.09 12.17 -19.65
CA LEU A 370 18.83 11.56 -19.23
C LEU A 370 18.33 12.11 -17.90
N TYR A 371 19.23 12.27 -16.92
CA TYR A 371 18.90 12.79 -15.60
C TYR A 371 18.43 14.25 -15.64
N ASP A 372 19.16 15.12 -16.34
CA ASP A 372 18.82 16.55 -16.42
C ASP A 372 17.52 16.78 -17.23
N LEU A 373 17.16 15.89 -18.17
CA LEU A 373 15.83 15.92 -18.82
C LEU A 373 14.70 15.57 -17.85
N VAL A 374 14.86 14.51 -17.04
CA VAL A 374 13.86 14.14 -16.02
C VAL A 374 13.73 15.23 -14.95
N LEU A 375 14.85 15.84 -14.54
CA LEU A 375 14.87 16.96 -13.60
C LEU A 375 14.14 18.19 -14.14
N ALA A 376 14.39 18.56 -15.41
CA ALA A 376 13.68 19.66 -16.06
C ALA A 376 12.16 19.39 -16.16
N ALA A 377 11.76 18.14 -16.38
CA ALA A 377 10.36 17.74 -16.32
C ALA A 377 9.77 17.82 -14.90
N GLN A 378 10.55 17.46 -13.86
CA GLN A 378 10.13 17.59 -12.47
C GLN A 378 9.95 19.06 -12.08
N ASP A 379 10.91 19.93 -12.39
CA ASP A 379 10.82 21.38 -12.12
C ASP A 379 9.65 22.04 -12.86
N ALA A 380 9.37 21.63 -14.10
CA ALA A 380 8.19 22.09 -14.84
C ALA A 380 6.86 21.61 -14.22
N GLY A 381 6.82 20.37 -13.72
CA GLY A 381 5.70 19.84 -12.94
C GLY A 381 5.48 20.64 -11.66
N ILE A 382 6.52 20.75 -10.82
CA ILE A 382 6.52 21.51 -9.55
C ILE A 382 6.04 22.96 -9.77
N ALA A 383 6.50 23.63 -10.83
CA ALA A 383 6.09 25.01 -11.15
C ALA A 383 4.60 25.17 -11.50
N ALA A 384 3.89 24.08 -11.84
CA ALA A 384 2.45 24.08 -12.07
C ALA A 384 1.62 23.77 -10.79
N VAL A 385 2.24 23.26 -9.73
CA VAL A 385 1.56 22.90 -8.47
C VAL A 385 1.26 24.17 -7.65
N ARG A 386 -0.03 24.56 -7.60
CA ARG A 386 -0.53 25.73 -6.85
C ARG A 386 -2.06 25.67 -6.68
N PRO A 387 -2.67 26.43 -5.75
CA PRO A 387 -4.12 26.51 -5.63
C PRO A 387 -4.82 26.90 -6.94
N GLY A 388 -5.94 26.26 -7.23
CA GLY A 388 -6.77 26.53 -8.41
C GLY A 388 -6.22 26.00 -9.74
N ALA A 389 -5.00 25.42 -9.78
CA ALA A 389 -4.59 24.57 -10.90
C ALA A 389 -5.39 23.26 -10.87
N ARG A 390 -5.63 22.63 -12.03
CA ARG A 390 -6.26 21.29 -12.07
C ARG A 390 -5.25 20.24 -11.65
N PHE A 391 -5.70 19.14 -11.04
CA PHE A 391 -4.80 18.07 -10.62
C PHE A 391 -3.88 17.59 -11.77
N ARG A 392 -4.40 17.41 -12.99
CA ARG A 392 -3.60 16.93 -14.13
C ARG A 392 -2.59 17.94 -14.70
N ASP A 393 -2.59 19.22 -14.29
CA ASP A 393 -1.80 20.26 -14.95
C ASP A 393 -0.28 20.07 -14.77
N PHE A 394 0.18 19.56 -13.61
CA PHE A 394 1.61 19.30 -13.39
C PHE A 394 2.13 18.11 -14.21
N HIS A 395 1.33 17.05 -14.36
CA HIS A 395 1.66 15.94 -15.25
C HIS A 395 1.78 16.40 -16.71
N LEU A 396 0.85 17.23 -17.18
CA LEU A 396 0.91 17.81 -18.53
C LEU A 396 2.15 18.71 -18.73
N ALA A 397 2.55 19.46 -17.71
CA ALA A 397 3.77 20.27 -17.75
C ALA A 397 5.05 19.41 -17.78
N ALA A 398 5.12 18.33 -16.99
CA ALA A 398 6.24 17.39 -17.01
C ALA A 398 6.33 16.63 -18.35
N MET A 399 5.21 16.13 -18.87
CA MET A 399 5.19 15.39 -20.15
C MET A 399 5.49 16.29 -21.35
N ARG A 400 5.19 17.59 -21.27
CA ARG A 400 5.61 18.59 -22.26
C ARG A 400 7.14 18.62 -22.42
N VAL A 401 7.87 18.75 -21.32
CA VAL A 401 9.34 18.74 -21.32
C VAL A 401 9.90 17.40 -21.81
N ILE A 402 9.34 16.28 -21.36
CA ILE A 402 9.77 14.94 -21.83
C ILE A 402 9.56 14.79 -23.34
N ALA A 403 8.41 15.19 -23.88
CA ALA A 403 8.14 15.09 -25.32
C ALA A 403 9.08 15.98 -26.16
N GLU A 404 9.38 17.19 -25.69
CA GLU A 404 10.32 18.11 -26.34
C GLU A 404 11.76 17.56 -26.32
N GLY A 405 12.22 17.04 -25.17
CA GLY A 405 13.53 16.40 -25.04
C GLY A 405 13.69 15.17 -25.95
N LEU A 406 12.74 14.22 -25.88
CA LEU A 406 12.75 13.02 -26.72
C LEU A 406 12.66 13.35 -28.22
N HIS A 407 11.92 14.39 -28.62
CA HIS A 407 11.92 14.87 -30.00
C HIS A 407 13.27 15.47 -30.39
N SER A 408 13.91 16.26 -29.52
CA SER A 408 15.24 16.84 -29.78
C SER A 408 16.34 15.80 -29.98
N TRP A 409 16.21 14.63 -29.34
CA TRP A 409 17.09 13.47 -29.50
C TRP A 409 16.72 12.58 -30.71
N GLY A 410 15.65 12.90 -31.45
CA GLY A 410 15.17 12.11 -32.59
C GLY A 410 14.46 10.81 -32.21
N LEU A 411 14.06 10.63 -30.94
CA LEU A 411 13.41 9.42 -30.44
C LEU A 411 11.88 9.41 -30.65
N LEU A 412 11.28 10.56 -31.00
CA LEU A 412 9.87 10.67 -31.40
C LEU A 412 9.74 10.84 -32.92
N PRO A 413 8.88 10.06 -33.60
CA PRO A 413 8.65 10.16 -35.04
C PRO A 413 7.69 11.30 -35.44
N VAL A 414 7.19 12.07 -34.48
CA VAL A 414 6.20 13.15 -34.61
C VAL A 414 6.65 14.37 -33.78
N THR A 415 6.00 15.52 -33.96
CA THR A 415 6.25 16.71 -33.12
C THR A 415 5.81 16.50 -31.66
N PRO A 416 6.31 17.31 -30.70
CA PRO A 416 5.87 17.22 -29.30
C PRO A 416 4.37 17.42 -29.11
N ASP A 417 3.73 18.31 -29.88
CA ASP A 417 2.28 18.50 -29.82
C ASP A 417 1.52 17.26 -30.30
N GLU A 418 1.87 16.72 -31.47
CA GLU A 418 1.30 15.47 -31.99
C GLU A 418 1.55 14.27 -31.06
N ALA A 419 2.65 14.26 -30.31
CA ALA A 419 2.93 13.22 -29.31
C ALA A 419 2.00 13.33 -28.08
N LEU A 420 1.63 14.54 -27.69
CA LEU A 420 0.84 14.85 -26.49
C LEU A 420 -0.67 14.88 -26.74
N GLU A 421 -1.13 14.78 -27.98
CA GLU A 421 -2.56 14.61 -28.27
C GLU A 421 -3.15 13.37 -27.57
N PRO A 422 -4.35 13.44 -26.97
CA PRO A 422 -4.95 12.32 -26.24
C PRO A 422 -5.18 11.04 -27.06
N GLY A 423 -5.21 11.14 -28.40
CA GLY A 423 -5.32 9.99 -29.31
C GLY A 423 -3.97 9.39 -29.74
N SER A 424 -2.85 9.98 -29.32
CA SER A 424 -1.50 9.64 -29.76
C SER A 424 -0.67 9.06 -28.63
N GLY A 425 -0.27 9.88 -27.65
CA GLY A 425 0.49 9.46 -26.48
C GLY A 425 1.83 8.80 -26.79
N LEU A 426 2.45 9.03 -27.96
CA LEU A 426 3.60 8.24 -28.44
C LEU A 426 4.85 8.34 -27.55
N PHE A 427 5.01 9.43 -26.79
CA PHE A 427 6.08 9.57 -25.79
C PHE A 427 5.99 8.50 -24.68
N ARG A 428 4.79 7.93 -24.44
CA ARG A 428 4.56 6.96 -23.37
C ARG A 428 5.29 5.63 -23.53
N ARG A 429 5.87 5.35 -24.71
CA ARG A 429 6.83 4.25 -24.90
C ARG A 429 7.91 4.24 -23.81
N TYR A 430 8.38 5.42 -23.43
CA TYR A 430 9.48 5.63 -22.50
C TYR A 430 9.04 6.09 -21.10
N THR A 431 7.76 6.48 -20.92
CA THR A 431 7.21 6.92 -19.62
C THR A 431 5.73 6.52 -19.46
N TRP A 432 5.45 5.61 -18.54
CA TRP A 432 4.17 4.88 -18.52
C TRP A 432 3.18 5.31 -17.43
N CYS A 433 3.69 5.79 -16.30
CA CYS A 433 2.95 6.16 -15.09
C CYS A 433 2.30 7.55 -15.18
N SER A 434 1.65 7.97 -14.08
CA SER A 434 1.39 9.38 -13.80
C SER A 434 2.73 10.10 -13.60
N SER A 435 2.69 11.40 -13.26
CA SER A 435 3.86 12.09 -12.71
C SER A 435 3.63 12.50 -11.26
N GLY A 436 2.74 11.80 -10.55
CA GLY A 436 2.32 12.12 -9.19
C GLY A 436 0.91 11.65 -8.84
N HIS A 437 0.68 11.51 -7.53
CA HIS A 437 -0.59 11.18 -6.87
C HIS A 437 -0.70 11.95 -5.54
N MET A 438 -1.88 12.01 -4.94
CA MET A 438 -2.04 12.45 -3.55
C MET A 438 -1.30 11.49 -2.62
N LEU A 439 -0.69 12.05 -1.58
CA LEU A 439 0.04 11.36 -0.52
C LEU A 439 -0.53 11.72 0.85
N GLY A 440 -0.43 10.82 1.83
CA GLY A 440 -0.88 11.10 3.19
C GLY A 440 -0.65 9.93 4.14
N MET A 441 -1.73 9.34 4.63
CA MET A 441 -1.66 8.12 5.44
C MET A 441 -1.50 6.86 4.59
N ASP A 442 -1.96 6.88 3.33
CA ASP A 442 -1.63 5.86 2.35
C ASP A 442 -0.70 6.48 1.31
N VAL A 443 0.20 5.69 0.71
CA VAL A 443 1.14 6.15 -0.32
C VAL A 443 0.38 6.74 -1.53
N HIS A 444 -0.47 5.93 -2.15
CA HIS A 444 -1.51 6.37 -3.08
C HIS A 444 -2.76 6.79 -2.30
N ASP A 445 -2.73 7.97 -1.67
CA ASP A 445 -3.85 8.46 -0.86
C ASP A 445 -5.10 8.76 -1.72
N CYS A 446 -6.26 8.78 -1.06
CA CYS A 446 -7.55 9.16 -1.64
C CYS A 446 -8.03 8.31 -2.82
N ALA A 447 -7.54 7.06 -2.96
CA ALA A 447 -7.85 6.16 -4.06
C ALA A 447 -9.34 5.79 -4.24
N ALA A 448 -10.22 6.09 -3.27
CA ALA A 448 -11.68 5.91 -3.39
C ALA A 448 -12.45 7.23 -3.59
N ALA A 449 -11.77 8.39 -3.59
CA ALA A 449 -12.38 9.69 -3.84
C ALA A 449 -12.95 9.78 -5.26
N ARG A 450 -14.04 10.52 -5.44
CA ARG A 450 -14.63 10.73 -6.77
C ARG A 450 -13.69 11.51 -7.67
N ALA A 451 -13.71 11.21 -8.97
CA ALA A 451 -12.81 11.81 -9.95
C ALA A 451 -12.93 13.34 -9.96
N GLU A 452 -14.15 13.87 -9.85
CA GLU A 452 -14.48 15.30 -9.81
C GLU A 452 -13.99 16.01 -8.53
N GLN A 453 -13.52 15.26 -7.52
CA GLN A 453 -12.90 15.80 -6.30
C GLN A 453 -11.38 15.60 -6.30
N TYR A 454 -10.85 14.72 -7.15
CA TYR A 454 -9.45 14.35 -7.20
C TYR A 454 -8.88 14.48 -8.62
N LEU A 455 -8.91 13.42 -9.43
CA LEU A 455 -8.20 13.34 -10.73
C LEU A 455 -8.61 14.40 -11.75
N ASP A 456 -9.85 14.89 -11.68
CA ASP A 456 -10.42 15.94 -12.51
C ASP A 456 -10.79 17.21 -11.71
N GLY A 457 -10.42 17.24 -10.43
CA GLY A 457 -10.59 18.37 -9.52
C GLY A 457 -9.47 19.42 -9.63
N VAL A 458 -9.50 20.38 -8.71
CA VAL A 458 -8.47 21.42 -8.55
C VAL A 458 -7.64 21.19 -7.29
N LEU A 459 -6.43 21.75 -7.29
CA LEU A 459 -5.57 21.77 -6.11
C LEU A 459 -6.04 22.85 -5.14
N GLU A 460 -6.10 22.51 -3.85
CA GLU A 460 -6.40 23.42 -2.74
C GLU A 460 -5.21 23.46 -1.76
N ALA A 461 -5.06 24.57 -1.02
CA ALA A 461 -4.01 24.68 -0.02
C ALA A 461 -4.23 23.64 1.10
N GLY A 462 -3.19 22.86 1.40
CA GLY A 462 -3.28 21.65 2.23
C GLY A 462 -3.40 20.34 1.45
N HIS A 463 -3.55 20.34 0.12
CA HIS A 463 -3.24 19.13 -0.66
C HIS A 463 -1.76 18.76 -0.50
N VAL A 464 -1.46 17.47 -0.37
CA VAL A 464 -0.10 16.91 -0.37
C VAL A 464 -0.04 15.83 -1.44
N LEU A 465 0.98 15.91 -2.30
CA LEU A 465 1.15 15.09 -3.49
C LEU A 465 2.62 14.91 -3.88
N THR A 466 2.93 13.82 -4.58
CA THR A 466 4.22 13.55 -5.21
C THR A 466 4.35 14.29 -6.55
N VAL A 467 5.59 14.58 -6.98
CA VAL A 467 5.92 14.95 -8.38
C VAL A 467 7.10 14.11 -8.86
N GLU A 468 6.81 13.07 -9.66
CA GLU A 468 7.62 11.86 -9.91
C GLU A 468 7.89 11.51 -11.40
N PRO A 469 8.15 12.46 -12.32
CA PRO A 469 8.43 12.08 -13.70
C PRO A 469 9.64 11.15 -13.80
N GLY A 470 9.60 10.26 -14.78
CA GLY A 470 10.67 9.32 -15.05
C GLY A 470 10.68 8.79 -16.48
N LEU A 471 11.83 8.25 -16.88
CA LEU A 471 12.11 7.63 -18.17
C LEU A 471 12.69 6.23 -17.94
N TYR A 472 12.12 5.23 -18.62
CA TYR A 472 12.32 3.81 -18.34
C TYR A 472 12.71 3.08 -19.63
N LEU A 473 14.00 3.15 -19.96
CA LEU A 473 14.52 2.87 -21.30
C LEU A 473 14.91 1.40 -21.46
N GLN A 474 13.99 0.57 -21.97
CA GLN A 474 14.12 -0.89 -21.96
C GLN A 474 15.40 -1.40 -22.67
N PRO A 475 16.07 -2.45 -22.14
CA PRO A 475 17.38 -2.90 -22.62
C PRO A 475 17.38 -3.51 -24.04
N ASP A 476 16.23 -4.02 -24.48
CA ASP A 476 16.02 -4.60 -25.81
C ASP A 476 15.41 -3.60 -26.82
N ASP A 477 15.14 -2.35 -26.42
CA ASP A 477 14.50 -1.38 -27.30
C ASP A 477 15.45 -0.86 -28.40
N LEU A 478 15.23 -1.35 -29.62
CA LEU A 478 15.99 -0.98 -30.81
C LEU A 478 15.70 0.43 -31.35
N THR A 479 14.69 1.18 -30.84
CA THR A 479 14.52 2.60 -31.19
C THR A 479 15.46 3.52 -30.42
N LEU A 480 16.10 3.02 -29.36
CA LEU A 480 17.10 3.76 -28.58
C LEU A 480 18.52 3.56 -29.13
N PRO A 481 19.42 4.55 -28.99
CA PRO A 481 20.84 4.34 -29.17
C PRO A 481 21.39 3.40 -28.06
N PRO A 482 22.43 2.59 -28.32
CA PRO A 482 22.90 1.57 -27.37
C PRO A 482 23.22 2.08 -25.96
N GLU A 483 23.75 3.29 -25.84
CA GLU A 483 24.16 3.96 -24.60
C GLU A 483 22.99 4.39 -23.69
N LEU A 484 21.74 4.39 -24.19
CA LEU A 484 20.54 4.67 -23.41
C LEU A 484 19.73 3.41 -23.05
N ARG A 485 20.12 2.22 -23.54
CA ARG A 485 19.37 0.98 -23.31
C ARG A 485 19.67 0.41 -21.93
N GLY A 486 18.61 0.08 -21.19
CA GLY A 486 18.69 -0.45 -19.84
C GLY A 486 18.89 0.62 -18.77
N VAL A 487 18.58 1.89 -19.07
CA VAL A 487 18.74 3.01 -18.12
C VAL A 487 17.35 3.50 -17.66
N GLY A 488 17.09 3.37 -16.37
CA GLY A 488 15.92 3.97 -15.71
C GLY A 488 16.31 5.18 -14.89
N VAL A 489 15.51 6.25 -14.96
CA VAL A 489 15.62 7.43 -14.09
C VAL A 489 14.22 7.86 -13.67
N ARG A 490 13.99 7.98 -12.36
CA ARG A 490 12.89 8.75 -11.75
C ARG A 490 13.48 9.73 -10.73
N ILE A 491 12.86 10.90 -10.61
CA ILE A 491 13.17 11.91 -9.59
C ILE A 491 11.84 12.36 -9.02
N GLU A 492 11.69 12.22 -7.70
CA GLU A 492 10.40 12.35 -7.03
C GLU A 492 10.53 13.03 -5.69
N ASP A 493 9.56 13.89 -5.39
CA ASP A 493 9.56 14.71 -4.19
C ASP A 493 8.15 14.96 -3.69
N ASP A 494 8.06 15.15 -2.38
CA ASP A 494 6.84 15.44 -1.65
C ASP A 494 6.57 16.94 -1.60
N LEU A 495 5.38 17.37 -2.01
CA LEU A 495 4.97 18.76 -2.01
C LEU A 495 3.66 18.97 -1.24
N VAL A 496 3.62 19.99 -0.38
CA VAL A 496 2.37 20.54 0.17
C VAL A 496 1.99 21.81 -0.57
N VAL A 497 0.75 21.87 -1.06
CA VAL A 497 0.17 23.07 -1.68
C VAL A 497 -0.06 24.12 -0.60
N THR A 498 0.50 25.32 -0.78
CA THR A 498 0.37 26.47 0.14
C THR A 498 -0.65 27.46 -0.42
N GLN A 499 -0.95 28.55 0.30
CA GLN A 499 -1.91 29.56 -0.16
C GLN A 499 -1.51 30.26 -1.46
N ASP A 500 -0.20 30.35 -1.75
CA ASP A 500 0.37 31.10 -2.88
C ASP A 500 1.09 30.23 -3.92
N GLY A 501 1.16 28.90 -3.71
CA GLY A 501 1.96 27.99 -4.54
C GLY A 501 2.09 26.60 -3.92
N ALA A 502 3.32 26.07 -3.85
CA ALA A 502 3.64 24.83 -3.16
C ALA A 502 4.98 24.92 -2.42
N ARG A 503 5.14 24.09 -1.39
CA ARG A 503 6.37 23.91 -0.62
C ARG A 503 6.87 22.48 -0.80
N LEU A 504 8.10 22.36 -1.30
CA LEU A 504 8.86 21.12 -1.30
C LEU A 504 9.12 20.70 0.15
N MET A 505 8.69 19.50 0.54
CA MET A 505 8.86 18.95 1.89
C MET A 505 10.19 18.20 2.00
N SER A 506 10.54 17.45 0.95
CA SER A 506 11.77 16.64 0.79
C SER A 506 13.01 17.45 0.37
N SER A 507 12.99 18.78 0.52
CA SER A 507 14.04 19.69 0.02
C SER A 507 15.43 19.50 0.65
N ALA A 508 15.55 18.65 1.67
CA ALA A 508 16.82 18.26 2.27
C ALA A 508 17.60 17.19 1.46
N LEU A 509 16.96 16.49 0.50
CA LEU A 509 17.65 15.62 -0.45
C LEU A 509 17.98 16.37 -1.75
N PRO A 510 19.24 16.34 -2.24
CA PRO A 510 19.62 17.01 -3.46
C PRO A 510 18.87 16.46 -4.68
N ARG A 511 18.50 17.33 -5.61
CA ARG A 511 17.79 16.99 -6.87
C ARG A 511 18.61 17.26 -8.13
N THR A 512 19.58 18.18 -8.11
CA THR A 512 20.44 18.40 -9.27
C THR A 512 21.54 17.34 -9.29
N ALA A 513 21.88 16.81 -10.47
CA ALA A 513 22.87 15.75 -10.60
C ALA A 513 24.19 16.11 -9.90
N SER A 514 24.74 17.31 -10.10
CA SER A 514 25.98 17.72 -9.44
C SER A 514 25.86 18.01 -7.94
N ALA A 515 24.65 18.23 -7.40
CA ALA A 515 24.45 18.23 -5.95
C ALA A 515 24.38 16.80 -5.38
N ILE A 516 23.86 15.83 -6.14
CA ILE A 516 23.94 14.39 -5.81
C ILE A 516 25.39 13.93 -5.83
N GLU A 517 26.18 14.27 -6.87
CA GLU A 517 27.60 13.93 -6.96
C GLU A 517 28.40 14.50 -5.77
N ALA A 518 28.13 15.75 -5.37
CA ALA A 518 28.76 16.37 -4.20
C ALA A 518 28.35 15.68 -2.89
N TRP A 519 27.05 15.49 -2.65
CA TRP A 519 26.50 14.85 -1.45
C TRP A 519 26.95 13.39 -1.29
N MET A 520 26.98 12.62 -2.38
CA MET A 520 27.55 11.27 -2.39
C MET A 520 29.05 11.31 -2.14
N GLY A 521 29.78 12.24 -2.75
CA GLY A 521 31.22 12.45 -2.49
C GLY A 521 31.55 12.74 -1.03
N GLU A 522 30.73 13.56 -0.35
CA GLU A 522 30.88 13.87 1.08
C GLU A 522 30.54 12.68 2.00
N LEU A 523 29.65 11.78 1.58
CA LEU A 523 29.22 10.60 2.34
C LEU A 523 30.04 9.34 2.10
N LEU A 524 30.89 9.33 1.06
CA LEU A 524 31.71 8.19 0.63
C LEU A 524 33.22 8.40 0.88
N ALA A 525 33.61 9.50 1.52
CA ALA A 525 34.99 9.89 1.86
C ALA A 525 35.44 9.41 3.26
#